data_AF-A0A6I8TE28-F1
#
_entry.id   AF-A0A6I8TE28-F1
#
_cell.length_a   1.000
_cell.length_b   1.000
_cell.length_c   1.000
_cell.angle_alpha   90.00
_cell.angle_beta   90.00
_cell.angle_gamma   90.00
#
_symmetry.space_group_name_H-M   'P 1'
#
loop_
_entity.id
_entity.type
_entity.pdbx_description
1 polymer ?
#
loop_
_entity_poly.entity_id
_entity_poly.type
_entity_poly.pdbx_seq_one_letter_code
_entity_poly.pdbx_strand_id
1 'polypeptide(L)'
;MFKCCILIHCILQVTTVHYLGFGPSRQDWGFEEVRHGAHMFWWLFYVTDLTVDHYSERPIVIWLQGGPGGSSTGYGNFEEIGPLDLDLQERPHTWVKYCNVLFIDNPVGTGFSYVEDPSLLSSNNEQIAQDLVTLMRQFYNIFPEFKKTPLHIFSESYGGKMAVQFAYLLDQAVRDQSIASDLRSVALGAPWISPEDSIMSWSEFLLNLGFVDTKGYAVIQKAAQNIQNLIHTNETKKATEIWKSMQHIVTKEAIGIDCYNVLTPQKFTSASVTKDDDDEILQFGDDDHQVAHGTERSHKLDQ
;
A
#
# COMPACT_ATOMS: atom_id res chain seq x y z
N MET A 1 -16.97 -58.11 -35.86
CA MET A 1 -16.89 -56.63 -35.96
C MET A 1 -16.70 -56.06 -34.57
N PHE A 2 -15.46 -55.79 -34.15
CA PHE A 2 -15.16 -55.03 -32.93
C PHE A 2 -15.01 -53.56 -33.32
N LYS A 3 -15.90 -52.70 -32.81
CA LYS A 3 -15.75 -51.24 -32.93
C LYS A 3 -14.80 -50.78 -31.82
N CYS A 4 -13.62 -50.33 -32.22
CA CYS A 4 -12.64 -49.69 -31.35
C CYS A 4 -13.09 -48.23 -31.13
N CYS A 5 -13.52 -47.90 -29.91
CA CYS A 5 -13.77 -46.51 -29.52
C CYS A 5 -12.45 -45.89 -29.06
N ILE A 6 -11.88 -45.01 -29.88
CA ILE A 6 -10.75 -44.17 -29.49
C ILE A 6 -11.31 -42.96 -28.73
N LEU A 7 -11.16 -42.96 -27.40
CA LEU A 7 -11.38 -41.78 -26.57
C LEU A 7 -10.19 -40.83 -26.75
N ILE A 8 -10.41 -39.74 -27.47
CA ILE A 8 -9.45 -38.64 -27.58
C ILE A 8 -9.57 -37.83 -26.28
N HIS A 9 -8.59 -37.97 -25.39
CA HIS A 9 -8.40 -37.04 -24.28
C HIS A 9 -7.81 -35.74 -24.85
N CYS A 10 -8.64 -34.70 -25.00
CA CYS A 10 -8.15 -33.34 -25.18
C CYS A 10 -7.48 -32.90 -23.87
N ILE A 11 -6.15 -32.98 -23.82
CA ILE A 11 -5.37 -32.27 -22.81
C ILE A 11 -5.35 -30.81 -23.26
N LEU A 12 -6.19 -29.97 -22.63
CA LEU A 12 -6.01 -28.52 -22.67
C LEU A 12 -4.72 -28.20 -21.92
N GLN A 13 -3.61 -28.12 -22.64
CA GLN A 13 -2.44 -27.41 -22.14
C GLN A 13 -2.80 -25.93 -22.17
N VAL A 14 -3.05 -25.36 -20.99
CA VAL A 14 -3.03 -23.91 -20.81
C VAL A 14 -1.57 -23.50 -21.05
N THR A 15 -1.26 -23.08 -22.27
CA THR A 15 0.01 -22.44 -22.56
C THR A 15 -0.06 -21.05 -21.93
N THR A 16 0.55 -20.88 -20.75
CA THR A 16 0.86 -19.55 -20.23
C THR A 16 1.67 -18.82 -21.30
N VAL A 17 1.07 -17.78 -21.88
CA VAL A 17 1.76 -16.90 -22.82
C VAL A 17 2.74 -16.10 -21.97
N HIS A 18 4.01 -16.48 -22.02
CA HIS A 18 5.06 -15.75 -21.32
C HIS A 18 5.40 -14.50 -22.13
N TYR A 19 5.08 -13.35 -21.57
CA TYR A 19 5.39 -12.07 -22.21
C TYR A 19 6.86 -11.73 -21.94
N LEU A 20 7.59 -11.42 -23.01
CA LEU A 20 8.84 -10.67 -22.87
C LEU A 20 8.41 -9.28 -22.42
N GLY A 21 8.33 -9.08 -21.10
CA GLY A 21 7.87 -7.83 -20.49
C GLY A 21 8.80 -6.66 -20.81
N PHE A 22 8.56 -5.52 -20.16
CA PHE A 22 9.37 -4.33 -20.36
C PHE A 22 10.61 -4.31 -19.45
N GLY A 23 11.81 -4.09 -19.99
CA GLY A 23 13.07 -4.12 -19.24
C GLY A 23 13.80 -5.48 -19.29
N PRO A 24 14.80 -5.69 -18.42
CA PRO A 24 15.73 -6.83 -18.52
C PRO A 24 15.18 -8.16 -17.97
N SER A 25 14.03 -8.15 -17.30
CA SER A 25 13.46 -9.32 -16.62
C SER A 25 12.23 -9.86 -17.33
N ARG A 26 12.10 -11.19 -17.36
CA ARG A 26 10.84 -11.87 -17.69
C ARG A 26 9.76 -11.44 -16.70
N GLN A 27 8.52 -11.34 -17.18
CA GLN A 27 7.37 -10.88 -16.39
C GLN A 27 6.12 -11.68 -16.73
N ASP A 28 5.22 -11.78 -15.77
CA ASP A 28 3.82 -12.15 -15.96
C ASP A 28 2.96 -11.21 -15.11
N TRP A 29 1.73 -10.92 -15.52
CA TRP A 29 0.80 -10.07 -14.76
C TRP A 29 -0.62 -10.50 -15.03
N GLY A 30 -1.54 -10.14 -14.14
CA GLY A 30 -2.92 -10.55 -14.28
C GLY A 30 -3.84 -9.93 -13.24
N PHE A 31 -5.11 -10.26 -13.37
CA PHE A 31 -6.17 -9.91 -12.44
C PHE A 31 -6.79 -11.19 -11.92
N GLU A 32 -7.01 -11.26 -10.60
CA GLU A 32 -7.82 -12.32 -10.01
C GLU A 32 -9.04 -11.74 -9.31
N GLU A 33 -10.21 -12.35 -9.53
CA GLU A 33 -11.42 -12.03 -8.79
C GLU A 33 -11.29 -12.63 -7.37
N VAL A 34 -11.07 -11.78 -6.36
CA VAL A 34 -10.83 -12.21 -4.97
C VAL A 34 -12.11 -12.27 -4.14
N ARG A 35 -13.11 -11.48 -4.54
CA ARG A 35 -14.51 -11.56 -4.13
C ARG A 35 -15.34 -11.22 -5.36
N HIS A 36 -16.60 -11.63 -5.38
CA HIS A 36 -17.46 -11.35 -6.53
C HIS A 36 -17.47 -9.84 -6.86
N GLY A 37 -17.07 -9.49 -8.09
CA GLY A 37 -16.97 -8.10 -8.56
C GLY A 37 -15.79 -7.30 -7.99
N ALA A 38 -14.84 -7.93 -7.30
CA ALA A 38 -13.65 -7.29 -6.76
C ALA A 38 -12.38 -8.01 -7.27
N HIS A 39 -11.54 -7.26 -8.00
CA HIS A 39 -10.45 -7.80 -8.81
C HIS A 39 -9.12 -7.20 -8.37
N MET A 40 -8.15 -8.06 -7.99
CA MET A 40 -6.81 -7.63 -7.61
C MET A 40 -5.82 -7.83 -8.75
N PHE A 41 -5.10 -6.76 -9.09
CA PHE A 41 -3.98 -6.80 -10.02
C PHE A 41 -2.69 -7.23 -9.32
N TRP A 42 -1.92 -8.06 -10.01
CA TRP A 42 -0.59 -8.50 -9.59
C TRP A 42 0.37 -8.46 -10.78
N TRP A 43 1.65 -8.18 -10.47
CA TRP A 43 2.72 -8.15 -11.46
C TRP A 43 3.94 -8.88 -10.91
N LEU A 44 4.26 -10.02 -11.53
CA LEU A 44 5.38 -10.87 -11.21
C LEU A 44 6.59 -10.51 -12.07
N PHE A 45 7.71 -10.24 -11.40
CA PHE A 45 9.03 -10.11 -11.99
C PHE A 45 9.88 -11.32 -11.60
N TYR A 46 10.38 -12.03 -12.60
CA TYR A 46 11.23 -13.20 -12.36
C TYR A 46 12.67 -12.80 -12.11
N VAL A 47 13.34 -13.57 -11.24
CA VAL A 47 14.75 -13.37 -10.93
C VAL A 47 15.62 -13.34 -12.19
N THR A 48 16.56 -12.40 -12.28
CA THR A 48 17.46 -12.23 -13.44
C THR A 48 18.88 -12.76 -13.21
N ASP A 49 19.16 -13.32 -12.04
CA ASP A 49 20.44 -13.98 -11.75
C ASP A 49 20.71 -15.10 -12.76
N LEU A 50 21.73 -14.92 -13.61
CA LEU A 50 22.09 -15.90 -14.63
C LEU A 50 22.75 -17.17 -14.07
N THR A 51 22.97 -17.24 -12.75
CA THR A 51 23.52 -18.43 -12.09
C THR A 51 22.47 -19.48 -11.74
N VAL A 52 21.18 -19.22 -11.98
CA VAL A 52 20.10 -20.20 -11.76
C VAL A 52 19.45 -20.63 -13.08
N ASP A 53 19.16 -21.93 -13.20
CA ASP A 53 18.52 -22.50 -14.39
C ASP A 53 17.00 -22.31 -14.35
N HIS A 54 16.39 -22.36 -13.15
CA HIS A 54 14.97 -22.14 -12.93
C HIS A 54 14.71 -21.05 -11.89
N TYR A 55 13.75 -20.16 -12.19
CA TYR A 55 13.38 -19.06 -11.29
C TYR A 55 12.88 -19.53 -9.92
N SER A 56 12.29 -20.73 -9.83
CA SER A 56 11.79 -21.31 -8.58
C SER A 56 12.90 -21.78 -7.61
N GLU A 57 14.16 -21.80 -8.05
CA GLU A 57 15.34 -22.02 -7.20
C GLU A 57 15.68 -20.81 -6.32
N ARG A 58 15.12 -19.64 -6.66
CA ARG A 58 15.21 -18.41 -5.86
C ARG A 58 13.89 -18.15 -5.15
N PRO A 59 13.92 -17.51 -3.96
CA PRO A 59 12.71 -17.20 -3.23
C PRO A 59 11.78 -16.28 -4.03
N ILE A 60 10.50 -16.26 -3.65
CA ILE A 60 9.54 -15.27 -4.09
C ILE A 60 9.25 -14.28 -2.95
N VAL A 61 9.32 -13.00 -3.27
CA VAL A 61 8.97 -11.90 -2.39
C VAL A 61 7.63 -11.35 -2.84
N ILE A 62 6.69 -11.20 -1.92
CA ILE A 62 5.53 -10.33 -2.10
C ILE A 62 5.91 -8.95 -1.58
N TRP A 63 5.67 -7.90 -2.37
CA TRP A 63 5.80 -6.51 -1.93
C TRP A 63 4.42 -5.88 -1.75
N LEU A 64 4.13 -5.42 -0.54
CA LEU A 64 2.90 -4.70 -0.19
C LEU A 64 3.21 -3.26 0.23
N GLN A 65 2.90 -2.32 -0.65
CA GLN A 65 2.94 -0.90 -0.36
C GLN A 65 1.84 -0.51 0.65
N GLY A 66 2.02 0.62 1.34
CA GLY A 66 1.14 1.16 2.37
C GLY A 66 0.10 2.16 1.86
N GLY A 67 0.01 3.32 2.51
CA GLY A 67 -1.07 4.31 2.31
C GLY A 67 -2.06 4.33 3.48
N PRO A 68 -3.09 3.45 3.54
CA PRO A 68 -3.45 2.39 2.59
C PRO A 68 -3.86 2.93 1.22
N GLY A 69 -3.74 2.12 0.17
CA GLY A 69 -4.07 2.53 -1.21
C GLY A 69 -2.89 2.99 -2.05
N GLY A 70 -1.66 2.87 -1.54
CA GLY A 70 -0.45 3.05 -2.32
C GLY A 70 -0.24 1.85 -3.25
N SER A 71 -0.02 2.10 -4.54
CA SER A 71 0.19 1.04 -5.52
C SER A 71 1.58 0.41 -5.38
N SER A 72 1.63 -0.90 -5.17
CA SER A 72 2.88 -1.66 -5.16
C SER A 72 3.50 -1.73 -6.56
N THR A 73 2.67 -1.77 -7.61
CA THR A 73 3.13 -1.81 -8.99
C THR A 73 3.58 -0.45 -9.52
N GLY A 74 3.12 0.63 -8.90
CA GLY A 74 3.61 2.00 -9.09
C GLY A 74 4.85 2.28 -8.24
N TYR A 75 4.67 2.52 -6.94
CA TYR A 75 5.74 2.94 -6.03
C TYR A 75 6.79 1.84 -5.82
N GLY A 76 6.36 0.67 -5.34
CA GLY A 76 7.27 -0.44 -5.03
C GLY A 76 8.14 -0.87 -6.21
N ASN A 77 7.53 -0.92 -7.40
CA ASN A 77 8.21 -1.30 -8.62
C ASN A 77 9.09 -0.16 -9.15
N PHE A 78 8.53 1.01 -9.46
CA PHE A 78 9.25 2.04 -10.22
C PHE A 78 10.03 3.04 -9.35
N GLU A 79 9.67 3.23 -8.10
CA GLU A 79 10.38 4.17 -7.22
C GLU A 79 11.40 3.48 -6.31
N GLU A 80 11.15 2.21 -5.97
CA GLU A 80 11.89 1.53 -4.91
C GLU A 80 12.76 0.36 -5.41
N ILE A 81 12.18 -0.84 -5.54
CA ILE A 81 12.94 -2.10 -5.61
C ILE A 81 12.84 -2.83 -6.96
N GLY A 82 11.96 -2.38 -7.85
CA GLY A 82 11.81 -2.96 -9.19
C GLY A 82 13.01 -2.69 -10.11
N PRO A 83 12.99 -3.27 -11.31
CA PRO A 83 14.15 -3.29 -12.20
C PRO A 83 14.41 -1.96 -12.88
N LEU A 84 13.40 -1.10 -13.01
CA LEU A 84 13.47 0.17 -13.71
C LEU A 84 13.00 1.31 -12.81
N ASP A 85 13.51 2.51 -13.04
CA ASP A 85 13.00 3.73 -12.41
C ASP A 85 11.83 4.37 -13.20
N LEU A 86 11.34 5.53 -12.74
CA LEU A 86 10.27 6.28 -13.40
C LEU A 86 10.65 6.80 -14.80
N ASP A 87 11.95 7.00 -15.06
CA ASP A 87 12.49 7.37 -16.37
C ASP A 87 12.83 6.14 -17.22
N LEU A 88 12.39 4.96 -16.77
CA LEU A 88 12.56 3.65 -17.38
C LEU A 88 14.03 3.24 -17.54
N GLN A 89 14.92 3.80 -16.72
CA GLN A 89 16.32 3.41 -16.66
C GLN A 89 16.51 2.22 -15.72
N GLU A 90 17.45 1.34 -16.05
CA GLU A 90 17.75 0.18 -15.20
C GLU A 90 18.28 0.60 -13.82
N ARG A 91 17.67 0.05 -12.79
CA ARG A 91 18.06 0.25 -11.40
C ARG A 91 19.20 -0.71 -11.04
N PRO A 92 20.40 -0.21 -10.66
CA PRO A 92 21.54 -1.07 -10.35
C PRO A 92 21.33 -1.95 -9.11
N HIS A 93 20.41 -1.57 -8.22
CA HIS A 93 20.15 -2.22 -6.93
C HIS A 93 18.75 -2.85 -6.84
N THR A 94 18.19 -3.30 -7.96
CA THR A 94 16.90 -4.01 -7.96
C THR A 94 16.94 -5.34 -7.19
N TRP A 95 15.85 -5.66 -6.51
CA TRP A 95 15.67 -6.95 -5.82
C TRP A 95 15.45 -8.10 -6.79
N VAL A 96 14.92 -7.81 -7.99
CA VAL A 96 14.69 -8.78 -9.07
C VAL A 96 16.00 -9.45 -9.52
N LYS A 97 17.16 -8.86 -9.20
CA LYS A 97 18.45 -9.51 -9.42
C LYS A 97 18.66 -10.76 -8.55
N TYR A 98 17.99 -10.88 -7.41
CA TYR A 98 18.29 -11.90 -6.40
C TYR A 98 17.09 -12.81 -6.09
N CYS A 99 15.87 -12.35 -6.33
CA CYS A 99 14.64 -13.09 -6.06
C CYS A 99 13.56 -12.76 -7.10
N ASN A 100 12.50 -13.57 -7.11
CA ASN A 100 11.27 -13.23 -7.80
C ASN A 100 10.51 -12.22 -6.95
N VAL A 101 9.89 -11.22 -7.58
CA VAL A 101 9.13 -10.19 -6.86
C VAL A 101 7.72 -10.12 -7.43
N LEU A 102 6.72 -10.35 -6.57
CA LEU A 102 5.31 -10.22 -6.86
C LEU A 102 4.81 -8.91 -6.24
N PHE A 103 4.63 -7.89 -7.07
CA PHE A 103 3.98 -6.65 -6.67
C PHE A 103 2.48 -6.84 -6.73
N ILE A 104 1.78 -6.52 -5.65
CA ILE A 104 0.32 -6.66 -5.57
C ILE A 104 -0.29 -5.30 -5.27
N ASP A 105 -1.16 -4.82 -6.13
CA ASP A 105 -1.91 -3.61 -5.87
C ASP A 105 -3.03 -3.90 -4.88
N ASN A 106 -2.82 -3.50 -3.63
CA ASN A 106 -3.61 -3.90 -2.49
C ASN A 106 -3.95 -2.70 -1.60
N PRO A 107 -5.20 -2.58 -1.11
CA PRO A 107 -6.37 -3.45 -1.33
C PRO A 107 -7.07 -3.24 -2.68
N VAL A 108 -8.16 -3.95 -2.96
CA VAL A 108 -9.01 -3.66 -4.15
C VAL A 108 -9.39 -2.17 -4.22
N GLY A 109 -9.31 -1.58 -5.41
CA GLY A 109 -9.41 -0.13 -5.63
C GLY A 109 -8.06 0.61 -5.67
N THR A 110 -6.96 -0.08 -5.37
CA THR A 110 -5.59 0.46 -5.42
C THR A 110 -4.96 0.24 -6.78
N GLY A 111 -4.23 1.22 -7.32
CA GLY A 111 -3.47 1.05 -8.57
C GLY A 111 -4.36 0.55 -9.71
N PHE A 112 -4.02 -0.61 -10.27
CA PHE A 112 -4.86 -1.25 -11.29
C PHE A 112 -6.00 -2.11 -10.71
N SER A 113 -5.93 -2.53 -9.44
CA SER A 113 -6.99 -3.31 -8.79
C SER A 113 -8.28 -2.50 -8.70
N TYR A 114 -9.41 -3.13 -9.00
CA TYR A 114 -10.69 -2.43 -9.11
C TYR A 114 -11.85 -3.23 -8.50
N VAL A 115 -12.97 -2.53 -8.33
CA VAL A 115 -14.26 -3.10 -7.97
C VAL A 115 -15.31 -2.67 -8.98
N GLU A 116 -16.26 -3.54 -9.27
CA GLU A 116 -17.38 -3.23 -10.18
C GLU A 116 -18.41 -2.30 -9.52
N ASP A 117 -18.47 -2.32 -8.19
CA ASP A 117 -19.30 -1.43 -7.37
C ASP A 117 -18.49 -0.90 -6.17
N PRO A 118 -18.50 0.42 -5.88
CA PRO A 118 -17.74 1.00 -4.76
C PRO A 118 -18.06 0.42 -3.37
N SER A 119 -19.25 -0.16 -3.17
CA SER A 119 -19.60 -0.85 -1.92
C SER A 119 -18.73 -2.09 -1.64
N LEU A 120 -18.01 -2.58 -2.64
CA LEU A 120 -17.11 -3.73 -2.53
C LEU A 120 -15.69 -3.35 -2.10
N LEU A 121 -15.37 -2.05 -1.95
CA LEU A 121 -14.08 -1.61 -1.40
C LEU A 121 -13.86 -2.25 -0.02
N SER A 122 -12.63 -2.65 0.26
CA SER A 122 -12.30 -3.32 1.52
C SER A 122 -12.51 -2.38 2.70
N SER A 123 -13.24 -2.84 3.70
CA SER A 123 -13.63 -2.01 4.85
C SER A 123 -12.70 -2.14 6.06
N ASN A 124 -11.87 -3.19 6.12
CA ASN A 124 -10.99 -3.47 7.25
C ASN A 124 -9.85 -4.43 6.86
N ASN A 125 -8.82 -4.53 7.70
CA ASN A 125 -7.63 -5.37 7.44
C ASN A 125 -7.92 -6.87 7.36
N GLU A 126 -8.97 -7.37 8.01
CA GLU A 126 -9.34 -8.79 7.92
C GLU A 126 -9.83 -9.14 6.52
N GLN A 127 -10.70 -8.30 5.95
CA GLN A 127 -11.17 -8.46 4.57
C GLN A 127 -10.02 -8.35 3.57
N ILE A 128 -9.11 -7.38 3.75
CA ILE A 128 -7.91 -7.23 2.92
C ILE A 128 -7.05 -8.51 2.95
N ALA A 129 -6.84 -9.07 4.14
CA ALA A 129 -6.06 -10.29 4.29
C ALA A 129 -6.76 -11.51 3.66
N GLN A 130 -8.08 -11.63 3.77
CA GLN A 130 -8.87 -12.68 3.12
C GLN A 130 -8.79 -12.59 1.59
N ASP A 131 -8.87 -11.38 1.04
CA ASP A 131 -8.70 -11.10 -0.39
C ASP A 131 -7.31 -11.54 -0.87
N LEU A 132 -6.25 -11.17 -0.14
CA LEU A 132 -4.86 -11.59 -0.43
C LEU A 132 -4.66 -13.11 -0.35
N VAL A 133 -5.26 -13.80 0.63
CA VAL A 133 -5.20 -15.28 0.70
C VAL A 133 -5.91 -15.91 -0.51
N THR A 134 -7.04 -15.34 -0.94
CA THR A 134 -7.77 -15.80 -2.12
C THR A 134 -6.97 -15.57 -3.39
N LEU A 135 -6.33 -14.41 -3.53
CA LEU A 135 -5.38 -14.12 -4.59
C LEU A 135 -4.26 -15.17 -4.62
N MET A 136 -3.62 -15.47 -3.48
CA MET A 136 -2.54 -16.46 -3.43
C MET A 136 -2.99 -17.86 -3.84
N ARG A 137 -4.22 -18.27 -3.48
CA ARG A 137 -4.76 -19.57 -3.90
C ARG A 137 -4.86 -19.66 -5.42
N GLN A 138 -5.30 -18.58 -6.07
CA GLN A 138 -5.42 -18.50 -7.53
C GLN A 138 -4.04 -18.40 -8.20
N PHE A 139 -3.16 -17.53 -7.68
CA PHE A 139 -1.78 -17.40 -8.13
C PHE A 139 -1.05 -18.75 -8.16
N TYR A 140 -1.16 -19.54 -7.09
CA TYR A 140 -0.54 -20.87 -7.05
C TYR A 140 -1.20 -21.92 -7.97
N ASN A 141 -2.42 -21.70 -8.45
CA ASN A 141 -2.99 -22.55 -9.50
C ASN A 141 -2.41 -22.23 -10.87
N ILE A 142 -2.06 -20.96 -11.11
CA ILE A 142 -1.41 -20.50 -12.33
C ILE A 142 0.08 -20.89 -12.33
N PHE A 143 0.75 -20.72 -11.18
CA PHE A 143 2.19 -20.96 -11.01
C PHE A 143 2.43 -22.00 -9.89
N PRO A 144 2.12 -23.29 -10.13
CA PRO A 144 2.21 -24.34 -9.12
C PRO A 144 3.62 -24.57 -8.56
N GLU A 145 4.67 -24.19 -9.29
CA GLU A 145 6.06 -24.26 -8.86
C GLU A 145 6.35 -23.40 -7.63
N PHE A 146 5.70 -22.23 -7.49
CA PHE A 146 5.91 -21.36 -6.34
C PHE A 146 5.29 -21.89 -5.04
N LYS A 147 4.46 -22.95 -5.08
CA LYS A 147 3.91 -23.59 -3.86
C LYS A 147 5.00 -24.10 -2.92
N LYS A 148 6.15 -24.50 -3.48
CA LYS A 148 7.30 -25.04 -2.75
C LYS A 148 8.48 -24.07 -2.66
N THR A 149 8.38 -22.92 -3.31
CA THR A 149 9.42 -21.89 -3.27
C THR A 149 9.27 -21.09 -1.98
N PRO A 150 10.37 -20.80 -1.24
CA PRO A 150 10.31 -19.97 -0.06
C PRO A 150 9.65 -18.62 -0.34
N LEU A 151 8.56 -18.35 0.38
CA LEU A 151 7.79 -17.11 0.29
C LEU A 151 8.19 -16.17 1.43
N HIS A 152 8.51 -14.93 1.10
CA HIS A 152 8.72 -13.85 2.05
C HIS A 152 7.77 -12.69 1.75
N ILE A 153 7.07 -12.19 2.76
CA ILE A 153 6.21 -11.02 2.63
C ILE A 153 6.98 -9.80 3.12
N PHE A 154 7.17 -8.83 2.24
CA PHE A 154 7.75 -7.53 2.55
C PHE A 154 6.69 -6.45 2.40
N SER A 155 6.78 -5.43 3.25
CA SER A 155 5.82 -4.35 3.24
C SER A 155 6.40 -3.08 3.83
N GLU A 156 5.73 -1.96 3.60
CA GLU A 156 6.07 -0.71 4.26
C GLU A 156 4.88 0.13 4.68
N SER A 157 5.12 1.11 5.57
CA SER A 157 4.08 2.05 6.02
C SER A 157 2.83 1.31 6.54
N TYR A 158 1.63 1.69 6.12
CA TYR A 158 0.38 0.99 6.47
C TYR A 158 0.35 -0.47 5.97
N GLY A 159 1.14 -0.78 4.94
CA GLY A 159 1.36 -2.13 4.42
C GLY A 159 1.81 -3.09 5.51
N GLY A 160 2.49 -2.59 6.55
CA GLY A 160 2.85 -3.41 7.70
C GLY A 160 1.67 -4.01 8.46
N LYS A 161 0.56 -3.28 8.64
CA LYS A 161 -0.66 -3.82 9.26
C LYS A 161 -1.31 -4.88 8.36
N MET A 162 -1.36 -4.61 7.06
CA MET A 162 -1.94 -5.51 6.08
C MET A 162 -1.13 -6.81 5.97
N ALA A 163 0.19 -6.71 5.91
CA ALA A 163 1.12 -7.84 5.80
C ALA A 163 1.07 -8.77 7.01
N VAL A 164 1.01 -8.23 8.23
CA VAL A 164 0.90 -9.05 9.45
C VAL A 164 -0.40 -9.85 9.46
N GLN A 165 -1.54 -9.21 9.16
CA GLN A 165 -2.84 -9.89 9.12
C GLN A 165 -2.90 -10.93 7.99
N PHE A 166 -2.38 -10.58 6.80
CA PHE A 166 -2.28 -11.48 5.66
C PHE A 166 -1.44 -12.72 5.97
N ALA A 167 -0.24 -12.53 6.52
CA ALA A 167 0.64 -13.65 6.88
C ALA A 167 0.00 -14.56 7.92
N TYR A 168 -0.71 -14.01 8.91
CA TYR A 168 -1.44 -14.79 9.89
C TYR A 168 -2.53 -15.66 9.24
N LEU A 169 -3.38 -15.09 8.39
CA LEU A 169 -4.43 -15.87 7.71
C LEU A 169 -3.85 -16.87 6.70
N LEU A 170 -2.74 -16.53 6.04
CA LEU A 170 -2.04 -17.46 5.13
C LEU A 170 -1.45 -18.64 5.91
N ASP A 171 -0.80 -18.42 7.05
CA ASP A 171 -0.28 -19.48 7.92
C ASP A 171 -1.41 -20.40 8.42
N GLN A 172 -2.55 -19.83 8.85
CA GLN A 172 -3.73 -20.61 9.20
C GLN A 172 -4.21 -21.48 8.03
N ALA A 173 -4.34 -20.88 6.84
CA ALA A 173 -4.77 -21.59 5.65
C ALA A 173 -3.81 -22.74 5.26
N VAL A 174 -2.50 -22.56 5.47
CA VAL A 174 -1.46 -23.59 5.27
C VAL A 174 -1.60 -24.72 6.28
N ARG A 175 -1.76 -24.40 7.58
CA ARG A 175 -1.96 -25.40 8.65
C ARG A 175 -3.23 -26.24 8.43
N ASP A 176 -4.28 -25.61 7.93
CA ASP A 176 -5.55 -26.25 7.60
C ASP A 176 -5.51 -26.97 6.24
N GLN A 177 -4.35 -26.97 5.56
CA GLN A 177 -4.13 -27.63 4.27
C GLN A 177 -5.04 -27.12 3.13
N SER A 178 -5.64 -25.94 3.29
CA SER A 178 -6.49 -25.30 2.30
C SER A 178 -5.70 -24.56 1.20
N ILE A 179 -4.41 -24.33 1.43
CA ILE A 179 -3.45 -23.77 0.49
C ILE A 179 -2.07 -24.38 0.76
N ALA A 180 -1.28 -24.61 -0.30
CA ALA A 180 0.11 -25.03 -0.19
C ALA A 180 1.00 -23.82 -0.45
N SER A 181 1.76 -23.41 0.58
CA SER A 181 2.69 -22.27 0.51
C SER A 181 3.84 -22.52 1.48
N ASP A 182 5.05 -22.13 1.10
CA ASP A 182 6.23 -22.18 1.97
C ASP A 182 6.52 -20.80 2.58
N LEU A 183 5.57 -20.26 3.36
CA LEU A 183 5.73 -18.97 4.04
C LEU A 183 6.86 -19.04 5.08
N ARG A 184 7.91 -18.21 4.88
CA ARG A 184 9.11 -18.21 5.73
C ARG A 184 9.24 -16.98 6.62
N SER A 185 8.89 -15.80 6.14
CA SER A 185 9.03 -14.58 6.93
C SER A 185 8.08 -13.46 6.51
N VAL A 186 7.92 -12.52 7.43
CA VAL A 186 7.29 -11.23 7.21
C VAL A 186 8.28 -10.15 7.64
N ALA A 187 8.54 -9.17 6.78
CA ALA A 187 9.43 -8.06 7.04
C ALA A 187 8.70 -6.73 6.81
N LEU A 188 8.89 -5.80 7.73
CA LEU A 188 8.12 -4.56 7.83
C LEU A 188 9.08 -3.36 7.79
N GLY A 189 9.11 -2.62 6.68
CA GLY A 189 9.89 -1.39 6.52
C GLY A 189 9.11 -0.17 7.02
N ALA A 190 9.70 0.63 7.91
CA ALA A 190 9.09 1.85 8.47
C ALA A 190 7.56 1.72 8.77
N PRO A 191 7.11 0.69 9.51
CA PRO A 191 5.71 0.30 9.46
C PRO A 191 4.83 1.12 10.40
N TRP A 192 3.62 1.41 9.95
CA TRP A 192 2.60 2.06 10.76
C TRP A 192 1.82 1.04 11.61
N ILE A 193 2.45 0.39 12.59
CA ILE A 193 1.84 -0.69 13.39
C ILE A 193 1.05 -0.16 14.60
N SER A 194 1.72 0.57 15.49
CA SER A 194 1.13 1.18 16.69
C SER A 194 1.04 2.69 16.48
N PRO A 195 -0.12 3.23 16.06
CA PRO A 195 -0.27 4.66 15.83
C PRO A 195 0.07 5.48 17.07
N GLU A 196 -0.31 4.99 18.25
CA GLU A 196 -0.05 5.66 19.53
C GLU A 196 1.44 5.77 19.83
N ASP A 197 2.18 4.65 19.79
CA ASP A 197 3.62 4.67 20.06
C ASP A 197 4.35 5.53 19.02
N SER A 198 3.95 5.43 17.75
CA SER A 198 4.52 6.22 16.67
C SER A 198 4.35 7.72 16.92
N ILE A 199 3.12 8.23 17.05
CA ILE A 199 2.88 9.69 17.19
C ILE A 199 3.44 10.25 18.50
N MET A 200 3.46 9.45 19.58
CA MET A 200 3.97 9.88 20.86
C MET A 200 5.50 10.05 20.85
N SER A 201 6.20 9.38 19.93
CA SER A 201 7.66 9.51 19.78
C SER A 201 8.11 10.72 18.96
N TRP A 202 7.22 11.33 18.16
CA TRP A 202 7.60 12.34 17.16
C TRP A 202 8.17 13.62 17.77
N SER A 203 7.56 14.13 18.84
CA SER A 203 8.00 15.35 19.53
C SER A 203 9.44 15.21 20.05
N GLU A 204 9.74 14.10 20.74
CA GLU A 204 11.05 13.81 21.29
C GLU A 204 12.09 13.59 20.18
N PHE A 205 11.74 12.82 19.14
CA PHE A 205 12.60 12.61 17.98
C PHE A 205 13.01 13.94 17.32
N LEU A 206 12.05 14.82 17.04
CA LEU A 206 12.31 16.09 16.38
C LEU A 206 13.09 17.07 17.25
N LEU A 207 12.83 17.08 18.57
CA LEU A 207 13.58 17.92 19.52
C LEU A 207 15.05 17.47 19.60
N ASN A 208 15.30 16.17 19.70
CA ASN A 208 16.65 15.61 19.81
C ASN A 208 17.49 15.80 18.54
N LEU A 209 16.85 15.91 17.37
CA LEU A 209 17.50 16.26 16.12
C LEU A 209 17.64 17.77 15.89
N GLY A 210 17.09 18.60 16.78
CA GLY A 210 17.14 20.06 16.69
C GLY A 210 16.21 20.65 15.63
N PHE A 211 15.21 19.89 15.16
CA PHE A 211 14.21 20.39 14.21
C PHE A 211 13.14 21.25 14.87
N VAL A 212 12.90 21.07 16.16
CA VAL A 212 11.96 21.90 16.95
C VAL A 212 12.62 22.35 18.24
N ASP A 213 12.18 23.49 18.77
CA ASP A 213 12.50 23.92 20.12
C ASP A 213 11.51 23.33 21.15
N THR A 214 11.64 23.73 22.42
CA THR A 214 10.73 23.26 23.48
C THR A 214 9.27 23.68 23.27
N LYS A 215 9.02 24.74 22.51
CA LYS A 215 7.65 25.19 22.19
C LYS A 215 7.06 24.29 21.11
N GLY A 216 7.78 24.04 20.03
CA GLY A 216 7.36 23.11 18.97
C GLY A 216 7.14 21.70 19.51
N TYR A 217 8.05 21.22 20.38
CA TYR A 217 7.87 19.99 21.14
C TYR A 217 6.52 19.94 21.86
N ALA A 218 6.18 20.98 22.64
CA ALA A 218 4.96 20.99 23.44
C ALA A 218 3.69 20.99 22.57
N VAL A 219 3.71 21.67 21.42
CA VAL A 219 2.60 21.69 20.45
C VAL A 219 2.38 20.29 19.87
N ILE A 220 3.43 19.66 19.35
CA ILE A 220 3.37 18.32 18.76
C ILE A 220 2.95 17.29 19.82
N GLN A 221 3.55 17.33 21.00
CA GLN A 221 3.25 16.42 22.10
C GLN A 221 1.78 16.48 22.54
N LYS A 222 1.22 17.69 22.61
CA LYS A 222 -0.19 17.90 22.98
C LYS A 222 -1.14 17.33 21.92
N ALA A 223 -0.81 17.50 20.63
CA ALA A 223 -1.59 16.93 19.55
C ALA A 223 -1.56 15.39 19.57
N ALA A 224 -0.39 14.79 19.79
CA ALA A 224 -0.23 13.34 19.96
C ALA A 224 -1.07 12.80 21.13
N GLN A 225 -1.04 13.47 22.29
CA GLN A 225 -1.85 13.09 23.47
C GLN A 225 -3.35 13.20 23.21
N ASN A 226 -3.79 14.18 22.42
CA ASN A 226 -5.20 14.30 22.04
C ASN A 226 -5.66 13.09 21.20
N ILE A 227 -4.85 12.70 20.21
CA ILE A 227 -5.12 11.51 19.37
C ILE A 227 -5.16 10.25 20.24
N GLN A 228 -4.17 10.06 21.13
CA GLN A 228 -4.15 8.94 22.07
C GLN A 228 -5.42 8.88 22.94
N ASN A 229 -5.86 10.01 23.50
CA ASN A 229 -7.08 10.05 24.31
C ASN A 229 -8.31 9.63 23.49
N LEU A 230 -8.43 10.09 22.25
CA LEU A 230 -9.52 9.68 21.35
C LEU A 230 -9.48 8.20 21.02
N ILE A 231 -8.30 7.61 20.87
CA ILE A 231 -8.15 6.16 20.69
C ILE A 231 -8.64 5.42 21.94
N HIS A 232 -8.23 5.87 23.13
CA HIS A 232 -8.65 5.27 24.40
C HIS A 232 -10.16 5.41 24.69
N THR A 233 -10.83 6.45 24.17
CA THR A 233 -12.29 6.60 24.25
C THR A 233 -13.05 5.95 23.10
N ASN A 234 -12.35 5.18 22.24
CA ASN A 234 -12.91 4.49 21.07
C ASN A 234 -13.50 5.44 20.00
N GLU A 235 -13.03 6.69 19.95
CA GLU A 235 -13.39 7.70 18.96
C GLU A 235 -12.44 7.68 17.75
N THR A 236 -12.22 6.51 17.17
CA THR A 236 -11.18 6.23 16.16
C THR A 236 -11.32 7.05 14.87
N LYS A 237 -12.54 7.40 14.45
CA LYS A 237 -12.77 8.29 13.29
C LYS A 237 -12.21 9.69 13.55
N LYS A 238 -12.56 10.29 14.67
CA LYS A 238 -12.03 11.60 15.09
C LYS A 238 -10.53 11.54 15.29
N ALA A 239 -10.01 10.46 15.89
CA ALA A 239 -8.57 10.26 16.03
C ALA A 239 -7.86 10.29 14.67
N THR A 240 -8.45 9.65 13.65
CA THR A 240 -7.92 9.65 12.28
C THR A 240 -7.99 11.03 11.63
N GLU A 241 -9.10 11.75 11.80
CA GLU A 241 -9.26 13.13 11.30
C GLU A 241 -8.18 14.06 11.88
N ILE A 242 -7.96 14.01 13.20
CA ILE A 242 -6.92 14.82 13.85
C ILE A 242 -5.51 14.36 13.44
N TRP A 243 -5.30 13.05 13.29
CA TRP A 243 -4.03 12.51 12.80
C TRP A 243 -3.67 13.06 11.41
N LYS A 244 -4.64 13.25 10.51
CA LYS A 244 -4.37 13.87 9.20
C LYS A 244 -3.78 15.27 9.34
N SER A 245 -4.25 16.04 10.32
CA SER A 245 -3.71 17.37 10.63
C SER A 245 -2.35 17.31 11.35
N MET A 246 -1.96 16.17 11.92
CA MET A 246 -0.72 16.03 12.68
C MET A 246 0.52 16.26 11.82
N GLN A 247 0.52 15.77 10.56
CA GLN A 247 1.61 16.03 9.63
C GLN A 247 1.77 17.53 9.38
N HIS A 248 0.66 18.26 9.19
CA HIS A 248 0.71 19.71 9.03
C HIS A 248 1.26 20.42 10.28
N ILE A 249 0.86 19.97 11.48
CA ILE A 249 1.41 20.50 12.74
C ILE A 249 2.93 20.29 12.81
N VAL A 250 3.41 19.08 12.49
CA VAL A 250 4.84 18.77 12.47
C VAL A 250 5.57 19.62 11.45
N THR A 251 5.11 19.66 10.19
CA THR A 251 5.72 20.45 9.12
C THR A 251 5.77 21.93 9.48
N LYS A 252 4.73 22.48 10.10
CA LYS A 252 4.70 23.88 10.52
C LYS A 252 5.71 24.17 11.62
N GLU A 253 5.72 23.38 12.70
CA GLU A 253 6.59 23.62 13.85
C GLU A 253 8.07 23.34 13.53
N ALA A 254 8.35 22.41 12.61
CA ALA A 254 9.69 22.07 12.17
C ALA A 254 10.15 22.85 10.92
N ILE A 255 9.44 23.90 10.51
CA ILE A 255 9.86 24.82 9.44
C ILE A 255 9.98 24.10 8.08
N GLY A 256 8.97 23.32 7.73
CA GLY A 256 8.82 22.73 6.40
C GLY A 256 9.59 21.43 6.18
N ILE A 257 9.89 20.65 7.23
CA ILE A 257 10.55 19.34 7.04
C ILE A 257 9.72 18.39 6.16
N ASP A 258 10.43 17.49 5.51
CA ASP A 258 9.83 16.30 4.90
C ASP A 258 9.61 15.23 5.99
N CYS A 259 8.35 14.85 6.20
CA CYS A 259 7.98 13.85 7.21
C CYS A 259 8.41 12.43 6.84
N TYR A 260 8.75 12.15 5.56
CA TYR A 260 9.23 10.86 5.09
C TYR A 260 10.76 10.77 5.12
N ASN A 261 11.46 11.90 4.98
CA ASN A 261 12.90 11.98 5.14
C ASN A 261 13.35 13.36 5.66
N VAL A 262 13.51 13.48 6.96
CA VAL A 262 13.87 14.75 7.64
C VAL A 262 15.22 15.34 7.20
N LEU A 263 16.05 14.59 6.48
CA LEU A 263 17.33 15.07 5.93
C LEU A 263 17.19 15.63 4.51
N THR A 264 16.05 15.41 3.84
CA THR A 264 15.79 15.96 2.51
C THR A 264 15.70 17.48 2.60
N PRO A 265 16.55 18.24 1.86
CA PRO A 265 16.47 19.69 1.86
C PRO A 265 15.15 20.15 1.24
N GLN A 266 14.33 20.84 2.03
CA GLN A 266 13.08 21.43 1.56
C GLN A 266 13.32 22.89 1.12
N LYS A 267 12.82 23.26 -0.06
CA LYS A 267 12.93 24.64 -0.56
C LYS A 267 11.96 25.53 0.21
N PHE A 268 12.45 26.23 1.21
CA PHE A 268 11.65 27.18 1.97
C PHE A 268 11.24 28.36 1.07
N THR A 269 9.97 28.46 0.71
CA THR A 269 9.41 29.65 0.06
C THR A 269 8.39 30.28 0.98
N SER A 270 8.40 31.60 1.16
CA SER A 270 7.43 32.30 2.03
C SER A 270 5.96 32.07 1.63
N ALA A 271 5.71 31.59 0.41
CA ALA A 271 4.39 31.18 -0.09
C ALA A 271 3.92 29.79 0.40
N SER A 272 4.81 28.96 0.95
CA SER A 272 4.48 27.60 1.45
C SER A 272 3.74 27.59 2.79
N VAL A 273 3.57 28.76 3.43
CA VAL A 273 2.71 28.94 4.61
C VAL A 273 1.26 29.30 4.21
N THR A 274 1.03 29.63 2.94
CA THR A 274 -0.26 30.16 2.44
C THR A 274 -0.74 29.52 1.13
N LYS A 275 -0.14 28.40 0.71
CA LYS A 275 -0.71 27.60 -0.38
C LYS A 275 -1.41 26.41 0.25
N ASP A 276 -2.69 26.64 0.47
CA ASP A 276 -3.69 25.62 0.72
C ASP A 276 -3.56 24.51 -0.36
N ASP A 277 -3.47 23.26 0.09
CA ASP A 277 -4.00 22.11 -0.64
C ASP A 277 -5.48 21.89 -0.21
N ASP A 278 -6.22 22.99 -0.01
CA ASP A 278 -7.68 22.98 -0.04
C ASP A 278 -8.10 23.06 -1.51
N ASP A 279 -8.02 21.93 -2.22
CA ASP A 279 -8.85 21.67 -3.42
C ASP A 279 -8.81 20.18 -3.82
N GLU A 280 -8.96 19.28 -2.84
CA GLU A 280 -9.61 17.98 -3.08
C GLU A 280 -10.33 17.48 -1.81
N ILE A 281 -11.01 18.40 -1.12
CA ILE A 281 -12.09 18.02 -0.20
C ILE A 281 -13.32 17.77 -1.06
N LEU A 282 -13.66 16.49 -1.22
CA LEU A 282 -14.99 16.06 -1.67
C LEU A 282 -16.05 16.73 -0.79
N GLN A 283 -16.63 17.83 -1.28
CA GLN A 283 -17.82 18.44 -0.70
C GLN A 283 -18.98 17.46 -0.91
N PHE A 284 -19.26 16.65 0.11
CA PHE A 284 -20.60 16.13 0.32
C PHE A 284 -21.38 17.21 1.03
N GLY A 285 -22.34 17.80 0.30
CA GLY A 285 -23.24 18.80 0.83
C GLY A 285 -24.05 18.27 2.00
N ASP A 286 -24.38 19.17 2.92
CA ASP A 286 -25.63 19.11 3.63
C ASP A 286 -26.12 20.54 3.88
N ASP A 287 -27.40 20.71 3.55
CA ASP A 287 -28.18 21.93 3.60
C ASP A 287 -28.41 22.44 5.03
N ASP A 288 -28.78 23.72 5.07
CA ASP A 288 -29.57 24.38 6.11
C ASP A 288 -29.00 24.48 7.53
N HIS A 289 -28.50 25.68 7.86
CA HIS A 289 -29.11 26.54 8.88
C HIS A 289 -28.50 27.94 8.86
N GLN A 290 -29.11 28.86 8.12
CA GLN A 290 -28.87 30.30 8.32
C GLN A 290 -29.77 30.82 9.44
N VAL A 291 -29.15 31.25 10.53
CA VAL A 291 -29.69 32.27 11.43
C VAL A 291 -28.69 33.42 11.45
N ALA A 292 -29.02 34.51 10.76
CA ALA A 292 -28.42 35.81 11.03
C ALA A 292 -29.44 36.91 10.75
N HIS A 293 -29.85 37.57 11.83
CA HIS A 293 -30.62 38.81 11.84
C HIS A 293 -29.89 39.94 11.12
N GLY A 294 -30.69 40.89 10.60
CA GLY A 294 -30.29 42.12 9.89
C GLY A 294 -29.28 42.98 10.67
N THR A 295 -28.65 43.98 10.08
CA THR A 295 -29.10 45.13 9.28
C THR A 295 -27.79 45.77 8.76
N GLU A 296 -27.64 46.54 7.70
CA GLU A 296 -28.44 47.60 7.12
C GLU A 296 -27.79 48.04 5.79
N ARG A 297 -28.59 48.69 4.94
CA ARG A 297 -28.26 49.17 3.59
C ARG A 297 -27.34 50.40 3.58
N SER A 298 -26.53 50.56 2.53
CA SER A 298 -26.57 51.78 1.71
C SER A 298 -25.91 51.62 0.33
N HIS A 299 -26.67 52.03 -0.68
CA HIS A 299 -26.35 52.15 -2.12
C HIS A 299 -25.16 53.05 -2.48
N LYS A 300 -24.53 52.78 -3.64
CA LYS A 300 -24.40 53.65 -4.86
C LYS A 300 -23.30 53.07 -5.78
N LEU A 301 -23.65 52.61 -6.99
CA LEU A 301 -23.76 53.30 -8.31
C LEU A 301 -22.50 53.10 -9.19
N ASP A 302 -22.72 52.43 -10.32
CA ASP A 302 -22.08 52.48 -11.63
C ASP A 302 -20.81 53.31 -11.83
N GLN A 303 -19.73 52.63 -12.25
CA GLN A 303 -19.10 52.74 -13.58
C GLN A 303 -18.17 51.54 -13.82
#